data_AF-A0A924CY62-F1
#
_entry.id   AF-A0A924CY62-F1
#
_cell.length_a   1.000
_cell.length_b   1.000
_cell.length_c   1.000
_cell.angle_alpha   90.00
_cell.angle_beta   90.00
_cell.angle_gamma   90.00
#
_symmetry.space_group_name_H-M   'P 1'
#
loop_
_entity.id
_entity.type
_entity.pdbx_description
1 polymer ?
#
loop_
_entity_poly.entity_id
_entity_poly.type
_entity_poly.pdbx_seq_one_letter_code
_entity_poly.pdbx_strand_id
1 'polypeptide(L)'
;MRAGHGMTLAAFQTALADLAASPDLVRAVRKDAAALAGYALTPKERARLSAIAASHSMHANCVLYRANRLAPIALNLPETCTALGDRLAALTAAYWAAEPHTDVHFLLEADRFARFLAGIDLPEAARTALAPEAALVAGRLAASRAMAGAV
;
A
#
# COMPACT_ATOMS: atom_id res chain seq x y z
N MET A 1 -16.79 -32.82 29.03
CA MET A 1 -16.18 -31.48 29.22
C MET A 1 -15.30 -31.17 28.01
N ARG A 2 -15.66 -30.20 27.16
CA ARG A 2 -14.79 -29.70 26.07
C ARG A 2 -14.16 -28.39 26.53
N ALA A 3 -12.87 -28.41 26.82
CA ALA A 3 -12.09 -27.22 27.11
C ALA A 3 -11.94 -26.39 25.82
N GLY A 4 -12.74 -25.34 25.67
CA GLY A 4 -12.54 -24.29 24.68
C GLY A 4 -11.28 -23.51 25.02
N HIS A 5 -10.15 -23.88 24.42
CA HIS A 5 -8.94 -23.06 24.45
C HIS A 5 -9.30 -21.71 23.80
N GLY A 6 -9.09 -20.63 24.55
CA GLY A 6 -9.63 -19.30 24.25
C GLY A 6 -9.33 -18.83 22.83
N MET A 7 -10.39 -18.65 22.05
CA MET A 7 -10.39 -17.85 20.82
C MET A 7 -9.90 -16.45 21.19
N THR A 8 -8.80 -15.97 20.60
CA THR A 8 -8.45 -14.55 20.73
C THR A 8 -9.05 -13.82 19.54
N LEU A 9 -10.27 -13.31 19.72
CA LEU A 9 -10.97 -12.48 18.72
C LEU A 9 -10.04 -11.37 18.18
N ALA A 10 -9.19 -10.82 19.06
CA ALA A 10 -8.17 -9.84 18.72
C ALA A 10 -7.20 -10.34 17.63
N ALA A 11 -6.58 -11.53 17.77
CA ALA A 11 -5.62 -12.02 16.78
C ALA A 11 -6.27 -12.25 15.41
N PHE A 12 -7.51 -12.77 15.39
CA PHE A 12 -8.28 -12.92 14.15
C PHE A 12 -8.58 -11.56 13.51
N GLN A 13 -9.03 -10.57 14.30
CA GLN A 13 -9.36 -9.24 13.80
C GLN A 13 -8.13 -8.50 13.28
N THR A 14 -7.00 -8.58 13.99
CA THR A 14 -5.71 -8.05 13.54
C THR A 14 -5.30 -8.68 12.22
N ALA A 15 -5.28 -10.01 12.13
CA ALA A 15 -4.92 -10.71 10.90
C ALA A 15 -5.85 -10.36 9.72
N LEU A 16 -7.14 -10.18 9.98
CA LEU A 16 -8.10 -9.76 8.95
C LEU A 16 -7.87 -8.31 8.50
N ALA A 17 -7.60 -7.40 9.45
CA ALA A 17 -7.27 -6.01 9.13
C ALA A 17 -5.99 -5.94 8.29
N ASP A 18 -4.96 -6.71 8.66
CA ASP A 18 -3.70 -6.77 7.93
C ASP A 18 -3.88 -7.36 6.53
N LEU A 19 -4.75 -8.37 6.37
CA LEU A 19 -5.12 -8.88 5.04
C LEU A 19 -5.82 -7.82 4.18
N ALA A 20 -6.72 -7.03 4.78
CA ALA A 20 -7.42 -5.94 4.08
C ALA A 20 -6.49 -4.75 3.77
N ALA A 21 -5.40 -4.60 4.50
CA ALA A 21 -4.41 -3.53 4.32
C ALA A 21 -3.18 -3.96 3.51
N SER A 22 -3.05 -5.24 3.14
CA SER A 22 -1.85 -5.78 2.48
C SER A 22 -2.18 -6.80 1.38
N PRO A 23 -2.18 -6.36 0.10
CA PRO A 23 -2.26 -7.28 -1.04
C PRO A 23 -1.13 -8.32 -1.07
N ASP A 24 0.03 -8.03 -0.47
CA ASP A 24 1.16 -8.95 -0.37
C ASP A 24 0.91 -10.06 0.63
N LEU A 25 0.36 -9.74 1.80
CA LEU A 25 -0.08 -10.75 2.76
C LEU A 25 -1.16 -11.64 2.14
N VAL A 26 -2.12 -11.08 1.42
CA VAL A 26 -3.14 -11.87 0.69
C VAL A 26 -2.49 -12.83 -0.30
N ARG A 27 -1.51 -12.37 -1.10
CA ARG A 27 -0.76 -13.23 -2.02
C ARG A 27 0.00 -14.33 -1.31
N ALA A 28 0.69 -14.00 -0.21
CA ALA A 28 1.43 -14.96 0.59
C ALA A 28 0.50 -16.05 1.15
N VAL A 29 -0.64 -15.66 1.72
CA VAL A 29 -1.64 -16.59 2.27
C VAL A 29 -2.27 -17.49 1.22
N ARG A 30 -2.53 -16.98 0.00
CA ARG A 30 -3.02 -17.78 -1.13
C ARG A 30 -2.02 -18.83 -1.58
N LYS A 31 -0.72 -18.53 -1.50
CA LYS A 31 0.35 -19.47 -1.83
C LYS A 31 0.54 -20.50 -0.72
N ASP A 32 0.55 -20.03 0.53
CA ASP A 32 0.75 -20.85 1.71
C ASP A 32 0.11 -20.20 2.96
N ALA A 33 -0.82 -20.93 3.60
CA ALA A 33 -1.46 -20.50 4.84
C ALA A 33 -0.50 -20.37 6.04
N ALA A 34 0.73 -20.88 5.92
CA ALA A 34 1.81 -20.64 6.89
C ALA A 34 2.19 -19.17 6.98
N ALA A 35 1.88 -18.33 5.99
CA ALA A 35 2.05 -16.87 6.09
C ALA A 35 1.26 -16.24 7.25
N LEU A 36 0.25 -16.93 7.81
CA LEU A 36 -0.47 -16.52 9.01
C LEU A 36 0.19 -17.00 10.32
N ALA A 37 1.38 -17.60 10.29
CA ALA A 37 2.02 -18.17 11.48
C ALA A 37 2.37 -17.13 12.56
N GLY A 38 2.55 -15.86 12.18
CA GLY A 38 2.81 -14.76 13.13
C GLY A 38 1.61 -14.39 14.01
N TYR A 39 0.41 -14.87 13.69
CA TYR A 39 -0.80 -14.60 14.45
C TYR A 39 -1.15 -15.80 15.35
N ALA A 40 -1.60 -15.51 16.58
CA ALA A 40 -2.07 -16.51 17.55
C ALA A 40 -3.47 -17.07 17.18
N LEU A 41 -3.55 -17.74 16.02
CA LEU A 41 -4.78 -18.24 15.43
C LEU A 41 -4.95 -19.74 15.69
N THR A 42 -6.18 -20.15 16.00
CA THR A 42 -6.59 -21.54 15.97
C THR A 42 -6.60 -22.09 14.53
N PRO A 43 -6.57 -23.43 14.33
CA PRO A 43 -6.67 -24.03 13.00
C PRO A 43 -7.92 -23.59 12.23
N LYS A 44 -9.06 -23.43 12.93
CA LYS A 44 -10.32 -22.98 12.32
C LYS A 44 -10.25 -21.53 11.83
N GLU A 45 -9.66 -20.65 12.63
CA GLU A 45 -9.46 -19.24 12.27
C GLU A 45 -8.51 -19.09 11.08
N ARG A 46 -7.39 -19.83 11.09
CA ARG A 46 -6.45 -19.87 9.97
C ARG A 46 -7.15 -20.31 8.68
N ALA A 47 -7.91 -21.41 8.72
CA ALA A 47 -8.66 -21.89 7.57
C ALA A 47 -9.66 -20.84 7.05
N ARG A 48 -10.34 -20.13 7.96
CA ARG A 48 -11.28 -19.06 7.60
C ARG A 48 -10.58 -17.87 6.94
N LEU A 49 -9.44 -17.41 7.48
CA LEU A 49 -8.67 -16.32 6.90
C LEU A 49 -8.09 -16.70 5.53
N SER A 50 -7.61 -17.94 5.36
CA SER A 50 -7.20 -18.45 4.04
C SER A 50 -8.34 -18.42 3.02
N ALA A 51 -9.55 -18.83 3.43
CA ALA A 51 -10.74 -18.76 2.57
C ALA A 51 -11.13 -17.31 2.22
N ILE A 52 -11.06 -16.39 3.20
CA ILE A 52 -11.27 -14.95 2.96
C ILE A 52 -10.22 -14.41 1.99
N ALA A 53 -8.95 -14.73 2.18
CA ALA A 53 -7.86 -14.31 1.30
C ALA A 53 -8.10 -14.77 -0.14
N ALA A 54 -8.64 -15.98 -0.35
CA ALA A 54 -8.97 -16.52 -1.66
C ALA A 54 -10.27 -15.94 -2.27
N SER A 55 -11.08 -15.22 -1.51
CA SER A 55 -12.39 -14.72 -1.98
C SER A 55 -12.29 -13.63 -3.06
N HIS A 56 -13.34 -13.52 -3.89
CA HIS A 56 -13.48 -12.45 -4.86
C HIS A 56 -13.54 -11.06 -4.21
N SER A 57 -14.22 -10.94 -3.06
CA SER A 57 -14.29 -9.67 -2.32
C SER A 57 -12.91 -9.20 -1.86
N MET A 58 -12.05 -10.12 -1.42
CA MET A 58 -10.67 -9.78 -1.08
C MET A 58 -9.84 -9.39 -2.30
N HIS A 59 -10.07 -10.03 -3.46
CA HIS A 59 -9.46 -9.58 -4.71
C HIS A 59 -9.86 -8.13 -5.05
N ALA A 60 -11.15 -7.80 -4.97
CA ALA A 60 -11.64 -6.44 -5.21
C ALA A 60 -11.03 -5.43 -4.22
N ASN A 61 -10.92 -5.79 -2.94
CA ASN A 61 -10.24 -4.97 -1.95
C ASN A 61 -8.76 -4.72 -2.30
N CYS A 62 -8.01 -5.73 -2.77
CA CYS A 62 -6.64 -5.56 -3.24
C CYS A 62 -6.52 -4.60 -4.44
N VAL A 63 -7.48 -4.65 -5.37
CA VAL A 63 -7.54 -3.74 -6.53
C VAL A 63 -7.81 -2.32 -6.06
N LEU A 64 -8.81 -2.12 -5.20
CA LEU A 64 -9.14 -0.82 -4.62
C LEU A 64 -7.98 -0.24 -3.82
N TYR A 65 -7.28 -1.05 -3.04
CA TYR A 65 -6.09 -0.64 -2.31
C TYR A 65 -5.02 -0.08 -3.26
N ARG A 66 -4.71 -0.78 -4.36
CA ARG A 66 -3.73 -0.30 -5.35
C ARG A 66 -4.21 0.95 -6.05
N ALA A 67 -5.49 1.03 -6.40
CA ALA A 67 -6.08 2.23 -6.99
C ALA A 67 -5.96 3.44 -6.04
N ASN A 68 -6.22 3.25 -4.74
CA ASN A 68 -6.10 4.28 -3.73
C ASN A 68 -4.66 4.77 -3.54
N ARG A 69 -3.66 3.90 -3.73
CA ARG A 69 -2.23 4.30 -3.70
C ARG A 69 -1.78 4.95 -5.00
N LEU A 70 -2.30 4.50 -6.15
CA LEU A 70 -1.93 5.02 -7.45
C LEU A 70 -2.58 6.37 -7.75
N ALA A 71 -3.83 6.60 -7.33
CA ALA A 71 -4.57 7.82 -7.63
C ALA A 71 -3.85 9.10 -7.14
N PRO A 72 -3.30 9.18 -5.91
CA PRO A 72 -2.52 10.33 -5.48
C PRO A 72 -1.27 10.59 -6.32
N ILE A 73 -0.59 9.53 -6.76
CA ILE A 73 0.57 9.62 -7.65
C ILE A 73 0.14 10.17 -9.01
N ALA A 74 -0.85 9.56 -9.64
CA ALA A 74 -1.32 9.96 -10.98
C ALA A 74 -1.91 11.38 -11.02
N LEU A 75 -2.56 11.82 -9.94
CA LEU A 75 -3.20 13.13 -9.87
C LEU A 75 -2.24 14.27 -9.53
N ASN A 76 -1.09 13.98 -8.91
CA ASN A 76 -0.11 15.00 -8.55
C ASN A 76 1.18 14.97 -9.40
N LEU A 77 1.48 13.84 -10.05
CA LEU A 77 2.65 13.65 -10.91
C LEU A 77 2.25 13.14 -12.32
N PRO A 78 1.23 13.72 -12.99
CA PRO A 78 0.70 13.20 -14.26
C PRO A 78 1.74 13.15 -15.39
N GLU A 79 2.59 14.17 -15.52
CA GLU A 79 3.61 14.24 -16.57
C GLU A 79 4.72 13.22 -16.30
N THR A 80 5.13 13.07 -15.04
CA THR A 80 6.06 12.01 -14.64
C THR A 80 5.49 10.64 -14.95
N CYS A 81 4.23 10.37 -14.61
CA CYS A 81 3.59 9.08 -14.90
C CYS A 81 3.56 8.78 -16.40
N THR A 82 3.25 9.79 -17.21
CA THR A 82 3.23 9.70 -18.67
C THR A 82 4.64 9.43 -19.21
N ALA A 83 5.65 10.15 -18.73
CA ALA A 83 7.04 9.99 -19.15
C ALA A 83 7.67 8.65 -18.71
N LEU A 84 7.17 8.05 -17.63
CA LEU A 84 7.58 6.71 -17.20
C LEU A 84 7.01 5.60 -18.10
N GLY A 85 5.84 5.81 -18.70
CA GLY A 85 5.18 4.85 -19.59
C GLY A 85 5.13 3.44 -18.99
N ASP A 86 5.62 2.45 -19.72
CA ASP A 86 5.63 1.03 -19.32
C ASP A 86 6.41 0.75 -18.03
N ARG A 87 7.34 1.63 -17.63
CA ARG A 87 8.09 1.48 -16.37
C ARG A 87 7.25 1.80 -15.14
N LEU A 88 6.13 2.51 -15.28
CA LEU A 88 5.31 2.96 -14.16
C LEU A 88 4.85 1.79 -13.28
N ALA A 89 4.39 0.70 -13.89
CA ALA A 89 3.90 -0.47 -13.17
C ALA A 89 5.00 -1.14 -12.33
N ALA A 90 6.20 -1.28 -12.90
CA ALA A 90 7.33 -1.89 -12.19
C ALA A 90 7.85 -0.99 -11.05
N LEU A 91 7.93 0.33 -11.29
CA LEU A 91 8.41 1.29 -10.31
C LEU A 91 7.44 1.50 -9.15
N THR A 92 6.12 1.53 -9.42
CA THR A 92 5.11 1.58 -8.35
C THR A 92 5.12 0.31 -7.51
N ALA A 93 5.29 -0.86 -8.12
CA ALA A 93 5.47 -2.11 -7.38
C ALA A 93 6.74 -2.11 -6.50
N ALA A 94 7.87 -1.64 -7.03
CA ALA A 94 9.12 -1.51 -6.27
C ALA A 94 9.00 -0.50 -5.11
N TYR A 95 8.38 0.65 -5.36
CA TYR A 95 8.07 1.65 -4.35
C TYR A 95 7.19 1.07 -3.23
N TRP A 96 6.08 0.41 -3.58
CA TRP A 96 5.17 -0.16 -2.58
C TRP A 96 5.79 -1.28 -1.74
N ALA A 97 6.76 -2.01 -2.30
CA ALA A 97 7.55 -2.98 -1.55
C ALA A 97 8.53 -2.31 -0.58
N ALA A 98 9.13 -1.18 -0.96
CA ALA A 98 10.03 -0.40 -0.10
C ALA A 98 9.28 0.39 0.99
N GLU A 99 8.06 0.84 0.69
CA GLU A 99 7.19 1.66 1.54
C GLU A 99 5.82 0.96 1.72
N PRO A 100 5.76 -0.09 2.57
CA PRO A 100 4.56 -0.92 2.74
C PRO A 100 3.45 -0.21 3.53
N HIS A 101 3.78 0.84 4.27
CA HIS A 101 2.82 1.59 5.08
C HIS A 101 2.04 2.59 4.23
N THR A 102 0.71 2.54 4.34
CA THR A 102 -0.18 3.51 3.71
C THR A 102 -0.59 4.57 4.71
N ASP A 103 -0.03 5.75 4.57
CA ASP A 103 -0.67 6.93 5.15
C ASP A 103 -1.74 7.41 4.18
N VAL A 104 -2.94 7.65 4.70
CA VAL A 104 -4.11 8.10 3.91
C VAL A 104 -3.92 9.55 3.40
N HIS A 105 -2.77 10.17 3.67
CA HIS A 105 -2.50 11.54 3.26
C HIS A 105 -2.09 11.58 1.80
N PHE A 106 -3.03 12.01 0.95
CA PHE A 106 -2.91 12.06 -0.50
C PHE A 106 -1.60 12.70 -1.01
N LEU A 107 -1.22 13.87 -0.49
CA LEU A 107 0.03 14.54 -0.88
C LEU A 107 1.31 13.82 -0.38
N LEU A 108 1.21 13.06 0.71
CA LEU A 108 2.37 12.37 1.28
C LEU A 108 2.76 11.16 0.44
N GLU A 109 1.79 10.44 -0.11
CA GLU A 109 2.05 9.31 -1.02
C GLU A 109 2.75 9.79 -2.31
N ALA A 110 2.28 10.90 -2.89
CA ALA A 110 2.91 11.48 -4.07
C ALA A 110 4.35 12.00 -3.77
N ASP A 111 4.54 12.67 -2.64
CA ASP A 111 5.86 13.15 -2.18
C ASP A 111 6.86 11.99 -1.96
N ARG A 112 6.42 10.92 -1.29
CA ARG A 112 7.22 9.71 -1.07
C ARG A 112 7.62 9.06 -2.38
N PHE A 113 6.68 8.91 -3.31
CA PHE A 113 6.98 8.34 -4.62
C PHE A 113 7.97 9.21 -5.40
N ALA A 114 7.79 10.54 -5.39
CA ALA A 114 8.73 11.45 -6.04
C ALA A 114 10.16 11.34 -5.47
N ARG A 115 10.29 11.24 -4.14
CA ARG A 115 11.59 11.01 -3.47
C ARG A 115 12.19 9.65 -3.81
N PHE A 116 11.38 8.60 -3.87
CA PHE A 116 11.82 7.28 -4.32
C PHE A 116 12.38 7.35 -5.75
N LEU A 117 11.67 8.01 -6.67
CA LEU A 117 12.11 8.18 -8.05
C LEU A 117 13.40 9.01 -8.17
N ALA A 118 13.57 10.04 -7.33
CA ALA A 118 14.79 10.85 -7.32
C ALA A 118 16.04 10.07 -6.88
N GLY A 119 15.87 8.93 -6.20
CA GLY A 119 16.96 8.06 -5.76
C GLY A 119 17.38 6.99 -6.79
N ILE A 120 16.78 6.95 -7.98
CA ILE A 120 17.04 5.92 -8.99
C ILE A 120 17.32 6.52 -10.36
N ASP A 121 17.91 5.71 -11.26
CA ASP A 121 18.18 6.11 -12.63
C ASP A 121 16.90 6.06 -13.49
N LEU A 122 16.55 7.22 -14.05
CA LEU A 122 15.32 7.45 -14.81
C LEU A 122 15.64 7.95 -16.23
N PRO A 123 14.77 7.65 -17.21
CA PRO A 123 14.87 8.25 -18.54
C PRO A 123 14.84 9.78 -18.44
N GLU A 124 15.53 10.47 -19.36
CA GLU A 124 15.64 11.93 -19.34
C GLU A 124 14.27 12.61 -19.24
N ALA A 125 13.31 12.19 -20.08
CA ALA A 125 11.95 12.74 -20.07
C ALA A 125 11.28 12.65 -18.69
N ALA A 126 11.46 11.54 -17.97
CA ALA A 126 10.89 11.37 -16.63
C ALA A 126 11.61 12.22 -15.59
N ARG A 127 12.93 12.40 -15.69
CA ARG A 127 13.67 13.31 -14.80
C ARG A 127 13.25 14.77 -15.01
N THR A 128 13.10 15.19 -16.26
CA THR A 128 12.66 16.54 -16.61
C THR A 128 11.24 16.82 -16.09
N ALA A 129 10.33 15.84 -16.19
CA ALA A 129 8.97 15.96 -15.67
C ALA A 129 8.91 15.94 -14.13
N LEU A 130 9.74 15.11 -13.48
CA LEU A 130 9.69 14.88 -12.03
C LEU A 130 10.01 16.13 -11.21
N ALA A 131 11.07 16.87 -11.56
CA ALA A 131 11.54 17.99 -10.75
C ALA A 131 10.46 19.07 -10.47
N PRO A 132 9.75 19.63 -11.47
CA PRO A 132 8.72 20.63 -11.22
C PRO A 132 7.51 20.06 -10.45
N GLU A 133 7.05 18.86 -10.80
CA GLU A 133 5.89 18.25 -10.13
C GLU A 133 6.21 17.91 -8.66
N ALA A 134 7.40 17.36 -8.38
CA ALA A 134 7.86 17.10 -7.03
C ALA A 134 7.96 18.38 -6.19
N ALA A 135 8.44 19.49 -6.77
CA ALA A 135 8.49 20.78 -6.09
C ALA A 135 7.09 21.31 -5.74
N LEU A 136 6.12 21.16 -6.65
CA LEU A 136 4.72 21.55 -6.40
C LEU A 136 4.10 20.71 -5.28
N VAL A 137 4.31 19.39 -5.29
CA VAL A 137 3.84 18.49 -4.24
C VAL A 137 4.45 18.86 -2.89
N ALA A 138 5.77 19.05 -2.83
CA ALA A 138 6.47 19.43 -1.61
C ALA A 138 5.96 20.78 -1.05
N GLY A 139 5.74 21.78 -1.92
CA GLY A 139 5.17 23.07 -1.54
C GLY A 139 3.76 22.95 -0.97
N ARG A 140 2.86 22.18 -1.61
CA ARG A 140 1.50 21.92 -1.11
C ARG A 140 1.50 21.17 0.22
N LEU A 141 2.38 20.18 0.37
CA LEU A 141 2.52 19.41 1.60
C LEU A 141 3.02 20.29 2.76
N ALA A 142 3.99 21.17 2.51
CA ALA A 142 4.47 22.14 3.49
C ALA A 142 3.36 23.11 3.92
N ALA A 143 2.58 23.64 2.97
CA ALA A 143 1.44 24.51 3.27
C ALA A 143 0.37 23.78 4.12
N SER A 144 0.03 22.54 3.77
CA SER A 144 -0.92 21.72 4.53
C SER A 144 -0.46 21.47 5.97
N ARG A 145 0.84 21.19 6.18
CA ARG A 145 1.42 21.03 7.53
C ARG A 145 1.37 22.32 8.34
N ALA A 146 1.67 23.46 7.72
CA ALA A 146 1.59 24.76 8.38
C ALA A 146 0.17 25.08 8.86
N MET A 147 -0.85 24.77 8.06
CA MET A 147 -2.25 24.93 8.45
C MET A 147 -2.65 23.99 9.61
N ALA A 148 -2.20 22.74 9.59
CA ALA A 148 -2.50 21.77 10.64
C ALA A 148 -1.83 22.08 11.99
N GLY A 149 -0.67 22.74 11.98
CA GLY A 149 0.06 23.16 13.18
C GLY A 149 -0.34 24.55 13.72
N ALA A 150 -1.22 25.28 13.02
CA ALA A 150 -1.71 26.59 13.42
C ALA A 150 -3.04 26.53 14.22
N VAL A 151 -3.46 25.33 14.64
CA VAL A 151 -4.70 25.04 15.39
C VAL A 151 -4.37 24.62 16.82
#